data_AF-A0A8T5QQD1-F1
#
_entry.id   AF-A0A8T5QQD1-F1
#
_cell.length_a   1.000
_cell.length_b   1.000
_cell.length_c   1.000
_cell.angle_alpha   90.00
_cell.angle_beta   90.00
_cell.angle_gamma   90.00
#
_symmetry.space_group_name_H-M   'P 1'
#
loop_
_entity.id
_entity.type
_entity.pdbx_description
1 polymer ?
#
loop_
_entity_poly.entity_id
_entity_poly.type
_entity_poly.pdbx_seq_one_letter_code
_entity_poly.pdbx_strand_id
1 'polypeptide(L)'
;MAMEAIQVRMSKGLIKKVDQMVKTGLYANRSDAVRDAVRKISWKSLIGSIPNTGDSVKEIREIRKKLSKKIKSFKDVEEINNLYD
;
A
#
# COMPACT_ATOMS: atom_id res chain seq x y z
N MET A 1 14.42 11.67 -10.56
CA MET A 1 13.94 10.28 -10.51
C MET A 1 13.22 10.01 -11.82
N ALA A 2 13.67 9.04 -12.61
CA ALA A 2 13.11 8.76 -13.93
C ALA A 2 11.79 7.99 -13.78
N MET A 3 10.77 8.37 -14.56
CA MET A 3 9.52 7.59 -14.66
C MET A 3 9.64 6.61 -15.82
N GLU A 4 9.38 5.33 -15.55
CA GLU A 4 9.30 4.30 -16.58
C GLU A 4 7.84 4.12 -17.04
N ALA A 5 7.65 3.85 -18.33
CA ALA A 5 6.34 3.63 -18.92
C ALA A 5 6.03 2.14 -18.96
N ILE A 6 4.82 1.77 -18.50
CA ILE A 6 4.33 0.40 -18.52
C ILE A 6 3.02 0.38 -19.32
N GLN A 7 2.86 -0.60 -20.21
CA GLN A 7 1.60 -0.85 -20.90
C GLN A 7 0.81 -1.93 -20.17
N VAL A 8 -0.43 -1.63 -19.80
CA VAL A 8 -1.30 -2.56 -19.06
C VAL A 8 -2.66 -2.67 -19.76
N ARG A 9 -3.23 -3.88 -19.77
CA ARG A 9 -4.59 -4.11 -20.26
C ARG A 9 -5.58 -4.05 -19.10
N MET A 10 -6.64 -3.26 -19.27
CA MET A 10 -7.69 -3.08 -18.26
C MET A 10 -9.06 -3.31 -18.88
N SER A 11 -10.02 -3.74 -18.06
CA SER A 11 -11.41 -3.85 -18.51
C SER A 11 -11.99 -2.48 -18.83
N LYS A 12 -12.90 -2.42 -19.80
CA LYS A 12 -13.54 -1.15 -20.22
C LYS A 12 -14.22 -0.43 -19.04
N GLY A 13 -14.78 -1.17 -18.09
CA GLY A 13 -15.41 -0.60 -16.89
C GLY A 13 -14.42 0.11 -15.96
N LEU A 14 -13.22 -0.45 -15.78
CA LEU A 14 -12.18 0.19 -14.97
C LEU A 14 -11.63 1.45 -15.62
N ILE A 15 -11.43 1.42 -16.95
CA ILE A 15 -11.00 2.61 -17.71
C ILE A 15 -12.00 3.75 -17.52
N LYS A 16 -13.31 3.46 -17.63
CA LYS A 16 -14.36 4.47 -17.40
C LYS A 16 -14.32 5.06 -15.99
N LYS A 17 -14.04 4.24 -14.97
CA LYS A 17 -13.92 4.73 -13.59
C LYS A 17 -12.69 5.63 -13.42
N VAL A 18 -11.54 5.25 -13.97
CA VAL A 18 -10.33 6.08 -13.93
C VAL A 18 -10.61 7.42 -14.62
N ASP A 19 -11.26 7.39 -15.79
CA ASP A 19 -11.64 8.60 -16.52
C ASP A 19 -12.57 9.51 -15.73
N GLN A 20 -13.52 8.93 -15.02
CA GLN A 20 -14.43 9.70 -14.17
C GLN A 20 -13.68 10.42 -13.05
N MET A 21 -12.72 9.76 -12.39
CA MET A 21 -11.93 10.37 -11.32
C MET A 21 -11.04 11.52 -11.82
N VAL A 22 -10.51 11.40 -13.05
CA VAL A 22 -9.75 12.49 -13.69
C VAL A 22 -10.69 13.65 -14.05
N LYS A 23 -11.88 13.36 -14.60
CA LYS A 23 -12.88 14.38 -14.97
C LYS A 23 -13.41 15.16 -13.77
N THR A 24 -13.58 14.51 -12.62
CA THR A 24 -13.99 15.19 -11.38
C THR A 24 -12.89 16.04 -10.76
N GLY A 25 -11.69 16.07 -11.35
CA GLY A 25 -10.55 16.85 -10.85
C GLY A 25 -9.85 16.23 -9.65
N LEU A 26 -10.17 14.97 -9.29
CA LEU A 26 -9.54 14.29 -8.16
C LEU A 26 -8.07 13.94 -8.47
N TYR A 27 -7.78 13.66 -9.73
CA TYR A 27 -6.43 13.40 -10.23
C TYR A 27 -6.16 14.21 -11.49
N ALA A 28 -4.93 14.73 -11.63
CA ALA A 28 -4.52 15.52 -12.78
C ALA A 28 -4.45 14.69 -14.07
N ASN A 29 -4.12 13.40 -13.96
CA ASN A 29 -4.05 12.48 -15.10
C ASN A 29 -4.34 11.03 -14.69
N ARG A 30 -4.58 10.19 -15.71
CA ARG A 30 -4.83 8.74 -15.51
C ARG A 30 -3.67 8.04 -14.81
N SER A 31 -2.44 8.39 -15.17
CA SER A 31 -1.23 7.78 -14.63
C SER A 31 -1.08 8.03 -13.13
N ASP A 32 -1.54 9.19 -12.65
CA ASP A 32 -1.48 9.57 -11.24
C ASP A 32 -2.52 8.81 -10.42
N ALA A 33 -3.74 8.67 -10.96
CA ALA A 33 -4.78 7.82 -10.36
C ALA A 33 -4.30 6.36 -10.22
N VAL A 34 -3.66 5.81 -11.25
CA VAL A 34 -3.13 4.44 -11.23
C VAL A 34 -1.95 4.31 -10.26
N ARG A 35 -1.01 5.26 -10.26
CA ARG A 35 0.12 5.28 -9.31
C ARG A 35 -0.35 5.32 -7.87
N ASP A 36 -1.35 6.15 -7.57
CA ASP A 36 -1.88 6.26 -6.20
C ASP A 36 -2.64 5.00 -5.77
N ALA A 37 -3.38 4.38 -6.69
CA ALA A 37 -4.03 3.10 -6.43
C ALA A 37 -3.00 1.99 -6.11
N VAL A 38 -1.94 1.87 -6.91
CA VAL A 38 -0.85 0.92 -6.67
C VAL A 38 -0.17 1.21 -5.34
N ARG A 39 0.15 2.49 -5.04
CA ARG A 39 0.76 2.90 -3.76
C ARG A 39 -0.10 2.48 -2.57
N LYS A 40 -1.41 2.71 -2.62
CA LYS A 40 -2.35 2.31 -1.56
C LYS A 40 -2.41 0.81 -1.37
N ILE A 41 -2.33 0.03 -2.46
CA ILE A 41 -2.28 -1.43 -2.40
C ILE A 41 -0.96 -1.87 -1.74
N SER A 42 0.17 -1.33 -2.20
CA SER A 42 1.50 -1.64 -1.63
C SER A 42 1.57 -1.28 -0.14
N TRP A 43 1.02 -0.14 0.27
CA TRP A 43 0.95 0.22 1.68
C TRP A 43 0.12 -0.75 2.52
N LYS A 44 -0.99 -1.28 1.99
CA LYS A 44 -1.80 -2.28 2.70
C LYS A 44 -1.09 -3.63 2.84
N SER A 45 -0.22 -3.99 1.90
CA SER A 45 0.56 -5.23 1.97
C SER A 45 1.81 -5.11 2.84
N LEU A 46 2.29 -3.89 3.13
CA LEU A 46 3.46 -3.67 3.96
C LEU A 46 3.14 -3.95 5.43
N ILE A 47 3.93 -4.83 6.04
CA ILE A 47 3.86 -5.12 7.47
C ILE A 47 4.39 -3.87 8.22
N GLY A 48 3.56 -3.27 9.07
CA GLY A 48 3.92 -2.09 9.86
C GLY A 48 3.22 -0.78 9.46
N SER A 49 2.39 -0.78 8.41
CA SER A 49 1.50 0.35 8.13
C SER A 49 0.38 0.42 9.17
N ILE A 50 0.46 1.39 10.08
CA ILE A 50 -0.57 1.65 11.09
C ILE A 50 -1.57 2.65 10.49
N PRO A 51 -2.88 2.34 10.43
CA PRO A 51 -3.86 3.35 10.03
C PRO A 51 -3.76 4.53 11.01
N ASN A 52 -3.72 5.76 10.47
CA ASN A 52 -3.66 6.95 11.32
C ASN A 52 -5.07 7.27 11.85
N THR A 53 -5.58 6.39 12.71
CA THR A 53 -6.95 6.40 13.26
C THR A 53 -7.08 7.32 14.48
N GLY A 54 -6.04 8.09 14.82
CA GLY A 54 -5.99 8.99 15.98
C GLY A 54 -5.71 8.30 17.32
N ASP A 55 -5.84 6.97 17.38
CA ASP A 55 -5.60 6.13 18.57
C ASP A 55 -4.30 5.29 18.43
N SER A 56 -3.30 5.86 17.74
CA SER A 56 -2.07 5.18 17.27
C SER A 56 -1.33 4.43 18.38
N VAL A 57 -1.39 4.94 19.62
CA VAL A 57 -0.72 4.32 20.79
C VAL A 57 -1.38 3.00 21.20
N LYS A 58 -2.72 2.91 21.16
CA LYS A 58 -3.43 1.66 21.49
C LYS A 58 -3.16 0.59 20.45
N GLU A 59 -3.19 0.97 19.17
CA GLU A 59 -2.91 0.06 18.06
C GLU A 59 -1.47 -0.48 18.10
N ILE A 60 -0.48 0.39 18.34
CA ILE A 60 0.92 -0.04 18.53
C ILE A 60 1.05 -1.01 19.70
N ARG A 61 0.34 -0.76 20.81
CA ARG A 61 0.39 -1.62 22.00
C ARG A 61 -0.22 -2.99 21.73
N GLU A 62 -1.30 -3.07 20.96
CA GLU A 62 -1.91 -4.34 20.53
C GLU A 62 -1.05 -5.08 19.51
N ILE A 63 -0.50 -4.38 18.53
CA ILE A 63 0.41 -4.94 17.52
C ILE A 63 1.65 -5.50 18.21
N ARG A 64 2.27 -4.76 19.14
CA ARG A 64 3.42 -5.23 19.93
C ARG A 64 3.07 -6.46 20.76
N LYS A 65 1.87 -6.52 21.35
CA LYS A 65 1.38 -7.68 22.12
C LYS A 65 1.07 -8.91 21.25
N LYS A 66 0.63 -8.70 20.00
CA LYS A 66 0.43 -9.77 19.01
C LYS A 66 1.77 -10.27 18.45
N LEU A 67 2.69 -9.36 18.15
CA LEU A 67 4.03 -9.67 17.67
C LEU A 67 4.85 -10.40 18.75
N SER A 68 4.79 -9.98 20.02
CA SER A 68 5.51 -10.66 21.12
C SER A 68 5.02 -12.08 21.37
N LYS A 69 3.81 -12.43 20.94
CA LYS A 69 3.26 -13.79 21.02
C LYS A 69 3.65 -14.65 19.80
N LYS A 70 3.86 -14.02 18.64
CA LYS A 70 4.17 -14.72 17.38
C LYS A 70 5.67 -14.86 17.12
N ILE A 71 6.48 -13.87 17.48
CA ILE A 71 7.92 -13.86 17.23
C ILE A 71 8.62 -14.31 18.52
N LYS A 72 9.25 -15.48 18.46
CA LYS A 72 10.02 -16.04 19.59
C LYS A 72 11.54 -15.92 19.38
N SER A 73 12.02 -15.56 18.19
CA SER A 73 13.45 -15.43 17.86
C SER A 73 13.74 -14.33 16.82
N PHE A 74 14.96 -13.80 16.84
CA PHE A 74 15.46 -12.75 15.91
C PHE A 74 15.53 -13.21 14.43
N LYS A 75 15.64 -14.52 14.18
CA LYS A 75 15.72 -15.08 12.81
C LYS A 75 14.44 -14.85 11.98
N ASP A 76 13.27 -14.82 12.63
CA ASP A 76 11.98 -14.66 11.95
C ASP A 76 11.80 -13.25 11.34
N VAL A 77 12.58 -12.27 11.81
CA VAL A 77 12.51 -10.88 11.36
C VAL A 77 13.40 -10.65 10.14
N GLU A 78 14.54 -11.35 10.04
CA GLU A 78 15.46 -11.27 8.89
C GLU A 78 14.88 -11.92 7.63
N GLU A 79 14.18 -13.07 7.75
CA GLU A 79 13.53 -13.73 6.62
C GLU A 79 12.42 -12.88 5.97
N ILE A 80 11.70 -12.08 6.76
CA ILE A 80 10.64 -11.20 6.25
C ILE A 80 11.23 -10.03 5.46
N ASN A 81 12.39 -9.50 5.86
CA ASN A 81 13.04 -8.39 5.15
C ASN A 81 13.75 -8.85 3.88
N ASN A 82 14.30 -10.07 3.85
CA ASN A 82 14.97 -10.63 2.68
C ASN A 82 14.01 -11.05 1.54
N LEU A 83 12.70 -11.11 1.78
CA LEU A 83 11.68 -11.35 0.75
C LEU A 83 11.34 -10.07 -0.07
N TYR A 84 11.94 -8.94 0.27
CA TYR A 84 11.66 -7.64 -0.34
C TYR A 84 12.79 -7.14 -1.28
N ASP A 85 13.95 -7.83 -1.29
CA ASP A 85 15.02 -7.66 -2.30
C ASP A 85 14.78 -8.58 -3.52
#